data_AF-A0A978W437-F1
#
_entry.id   AF-A0A978W437-F1
#
_cell.length_a   1.000
_cell.length_b   1.000
_cell.length_c   1.000
_cell.angle_alpha   90.00
_cell.angle_beta   90.00
_cell.angle_gamma   90.00
#
_symmetry.space_group_name_H-M   'P 1'
#
loop_
_entity.id
_entity.type
_entity.pdbx_description
1 polymer ?
#
loop_
_entity_poly.entity_id
_entity_poly.type
_entity_poly.pdbx_seq_one_letter_code
_entity_poly.pdbx_strand_id
1 'polypeptide(L)'
;MVELDVQIPTTFDPFAEAKDSDAPGAKEYVHIRVQQRNGKKCLTTVQGLRKDFSYERILKDLKKEFCCNGNVVQDKVLGKIIQLQGDQRKNVSQFLVQAGIKQRAHQVEKKKKEKKKERRKSIFVSWWFKISKQAKYMVDLEDQLPSAYDPFAETKDSNAPGAKEYVHIRVQQRNGKKCLTTVQGLNKDYKYDKILKDIKKEFCCNGNVVQDKELGKIIQLQGDHRKNVSQFLVQAGIAKKGQIKIHGF
;
A
#
# COMPACT_ATOMS: atom_id res chain seq x y z
N MET A 1 1.67 -55.23 65.89
CA MET A 1 2.27 -54.40 64.80
C MET A 1 1.09 -53.91 63.98
N VAL A 2 0.83 -52.61 64.06
CA VAL A 2 -0.35 -51.94 63.49
C VAL A 2 -0.09 -51.69 62.00
N GLU A 3 -0.94 -52.24 61.14
CA GLU A 3 -0.94 -51.94 59.70
C GLU A 3 -1.49 -50.53 59.48
N LEU A 4 -0.66 -49.64 58.92
CA LEU A 4 -1.07 -48.30 58.48
C LEU A 4 -1.59 -48.39 57.04
N ASP A 5 -2.90 -48.27 56.86
CA ASP A 5 -3.52 -47.93 55.59
C ASP A 5 -3.19 -46.48 55.23
N VAL A 6 -2.16 -46.29 54.41
CA VAL A 6 -1.85 -44.99 53.79
C VAL A 6 -2.77 -44.82 52.59
N GLN A 7 -3.91 -44.16 52.80
CA GLN A 7 -4.72 -43.61 51.71
C GLN A 7 -3.92 -42.49 51.04
N ILE A 8 -3.40 -42.75 49.84
CA ILE A 8 -2.83 -41.73 48.97
C ILE A 8 -4.01 -40.89 48.45
N PRO A 9 -4.11 -39.59 48.75
CA PRO A 9 -5.09 -38.74 48.08
C PRO A 9 -4.68 -38.69 46.60
N THR A 10 -5.60 -39.11 45.73
CA THR A 10 -5.45 -39.00 44.27
C THR A 10 -5.02 -37.58 43.94
N THR A 11 -3.77 -37.42 43.46
CA THR A 11 -3.23 -36.17 42.93
C THR A 11 -4.24 -35.60 41.94
N PHE A 12 -4.91 -34.54 42.37
CA PHE A 12 -5.80 -33.74 41.53
C PHE A 12 -4.96 -33.18 40.39
N ASP A 13 -5.07 -33.79 39.21
CA ASP A 13 -4.42 -33.38 37.98
C ASP A 13 -5.22 -32.20 37.38
N PRO A 14 -4.72 -30.95 37.46
CA PRO A 14 -5.45 -29.76 37.03
C PRO A 14 -5.67 -29.68 35.52
N PHE A 15 -5.12 -30.62 34.73
CA PHE A 15 -5.20 -30.64 33.28
C PHE A 15 -6.03 -31.81 32.71
N ALA A 16 -6.56 -32.69 33.56
CA ALA A 16 -7.33 -33.85 33.11
C ALA A 16 -8.76 -33.50 32.61
N GLU A 17 -9.26 -32.29 32.87
CA GLU A 17 -10.54 -31.78 32.36
C GLU A 17 -10.41 -30.73 31.24
N ALA A 18 -9.42 -30.87 30.37
CA ALA A 18 -9.43 -30.19 29.07
C ALA A 18 -9.72 -31.19 27.96
N LYS A 19 -10.91 -31.81 27.99
CA LYS A 19 -11.53 -32.22 26.74
C LYS A 19 -11.88 -30.94 25.99
N ASP A 20 -11.01 -30.54 25.08
CA ASP A 20 -11.19 -29.47 24.10
C ASP A 20 -12.37 -29.80 23.18
N SER A 21 -13.58 -29.67 23.69
CA SER A 21 -14.80 -29.53 22.91
C SER A 21 -15.48 -28.24 23.31
N ASP A 22 -15.23 -27.22 22.47
CA ASP A 22 -15.97 -25.98 22.34
C ASP A 22 -15.87 -24.95 23.48
N ALA A 23 -14.77 -24.19 23.42
CA ALA A 23 -14.54 -23.01 24.24
C ALA A 23 -15.62 -21.91 24.04
N PRO A 24 -16.09 -21.27 25.14
CA PRO A 24 -17.12 -20.24 25.11
C PRO A 24 -16.51 -18.90 24.66
N GLY A 25 -16.66 -18.55 23.38
CA GLY A 25 -16.18 -17.25 22.89
C GLY A 25 -16.00 -17.10 21.38
N ALA A 26 -16.89 -17.70 20.56
CA ALA A 26 -16.88 -17.61 19.10
C ALA A 26 -17.20 -16.19 18.57
N LYS A 27 -16.38 -15.21 18.93
CA LYS A 27 -16.23 -14.01 18.14
C LYS A 27 -15.45 -14.43 16.90
N GLU A 28 -16.05 -14.24 15.74
CA GLU A 28 -15.52 -14.53 14.41
C GLU A 28 -14.25 -13.68 14.16
N TYR A 29 -13.13 -14.06 14.77
CA TYR A 29 -11.87 -13.33 14.73
C TYR A 29 -11.06 -13.74 13.51
N VAL A 30 -10.57 -12.74 12.77
CA VAL A 30 -9.57 -12.95 11.75
C VAL A 30 -8.21 -13.05 12.40
N HIS A 31 -7.60 -14.22 12.34
CA HIS A 31 -6.25 -14.44 12.84
C HIS A 31 -5.24 -14.11 11.75
N ILE A 32 -4.46 -13.05 11.96
CA ILE A 32 -3.28 -12.73 11.14
C ILE A 32 -2.05 -13.25 11.89
N ARG A 33 -1.47 -14.35 11.39
CA ARG A 33 -0.27 -14.96 11.98
C ARG A 33 0.91 -14.78 11.06
N VAL A 34 2.07 -14.44 11.62
CA VAL A 34 3.33 -14.39 10.87
C VAL A 34 4.13 -15.63 11.24
N GLN A 35 4.45 -16.45 10.25
CA GLN A 35 5.30 -17.63 10.40
C GLN A 35 6.65 -17.36 9.76
N GLN A 36 7.73 -17.71 10.45
CA GLN A 36 9.08 -17.63 9.88
C GLN A 36 9.31 -18.85 8.98
N ARG A 37 9.61 -18.63 7.71
CA ARG A 37 9.87 -19.72 6.75
C ARG A 37 11.34 -20.14 6.81
N ASN A 38 12.24 -19.24 6.41
CA ASN A 38 13.69 -19.49 6.44
C ASN A 38 14.43 -18.23 6.88
N GLY A 39 15.13 -18.28 8.03
CA GLY A 39 15.89 -17.14 8.54
C GLY A 39 15.06 -15.86 8.57
N LYS A 40 15.49 -14.78 7.92
CA LYS A 40 14.74 -13.50 7.90
C LYS A 40 13.46 -13.51 7.04
N LYS A 41 13.15 -14.60 6.34
CA LYS A 41 11.96 -14.69 5.48
C LYS A 41 10.76 -15.14 6.30
N CYS A 42 9.70 -14.36 6.25
CA CYS A 42 8.43 -14.67 6.91
C CYS A 42 7.29 -14.84 5.90
N LEU A 43 6.23 -15.50 6.33
CA LEU A 43 4.98 -15.70 5.62
C LEU A 43 3.85 -15.20 6.53
N THR A 44 3.04 -14.26 6.04
CA THR A 44 1.84 -13.81 6.74
C THR A 44 0.67 -14.68 6.28
N THR A 45 0.04 -15.39 7.21
CA THR A 45 -1.17 -16.19 6.99
C THR A 45 -2.37 -15.47 7.57
N VAL A 46 -3.42 -15.32 6.77
CA VAL A 46 -4.70 -14.75 7.17
C VAL A 46 -5.72 -15.88 7.23
N GLN A 47 -6.22 -16.14 8.43
CA GLN A 47 -7.19 -17.20 8.74
C GLN A 47 -8.47 -16.58 9.31
N GLY A 48 -9.60 -17.28 9.20
CA GLY A 48 -10.87 -16.82 9.76
C GLY A 48 -11.63 -15.81 8.89
N LEU A 49 -11.35 -15.74 7.59
CA LEU A 49 -12.20 -15.01 6.66
C LEU A 49 -13.52 -15.76 6.43
N ARG A 50 -14.64 -15.03 6.36
CA ARG A 50 -15.94 -15.64 6.07
C ARG A 50 -15.93 -16.28 4.69
N LYS A 51 -16.56 -17.45 4.54
CA LYS A 51 -16.62 -18.20 3.26
C LYS A 51 -17.31 -17.41 2.15
N ASP A 52 -18.14 -16.43 2.51
CA ASP A 52 -18.88 -15.55 1.58
C ASP A 52 -17.98 -14.56 0.83
N PHE A 53 -16.76 -14.32 1.31
CA PHE A 53 -15.83 -13.43 0.62
C PHE A 53 -15.11 -14.13 -0.53
N SER A 54 -14.98 -13.43 -1.65
CA SER A 54 -14.20 -13.91 -2.79
C SER A 54 -12.70 -13.77 -2.52
N TYR A 55 -12.06 -14.86 -2.08
CA TYR A 55 -10.62 -14.96 -1.80
C TYR A 55 -9.74 -14.55 -2.99
N GLU A 56 -10.18 -14.82 -4.22
CA GLU A 56 -9.44 -14.46 -5.44
C GLU A 56 -9.39 -12.95 -5.68
N ARG A 57 -10.49 -12.24 -5.39
CA ARG A 57 -10.55 -10.77 -5.50
C ARG A 57 -9.67 -10.14 -4.43
N ILE A 58 -9.82 -10.60 -3.19
CA ILE A 58 -8.97 -10.15 -2.07
C ILE A 58 -7.49 -10.38 -2.40
N LEU A 59 -7.13 -11.56 -2.91
CA LEU A 59 -5.75 -11.84 -3.30
C LEU A 59 -5.27 -10.96 -4.46
N LYS A 60 -6.11 -10.64 -5.44
CA LYS A 60 -5.75 -9.70 -6.52
C LYS A 60 -5.50 -8.30 -5.98
N ASP A 61 -6.31 -7.83 -5.04
CA ASP A 61 -6.20 -6.51 -4.43
C ASP A 61 -4.97 -6.44 -3.51
N LEU A 62 -4.76 -7.44 -2.66
CA LEU A 62 -3.57 -7.57 -1.81
C LEU A 62 -2.28 -7.59 -2.63
N LYS A 63 -2.25 -8.31 -3.76
CA LYS A 63 -1.09 -8.32 -4.66
C LYS A 63 -0.84 -6.96 -5.31
N LYS A 64 -1.90 -6.22 -5.63
CA LYS A 64 -1.81 -4.89 -6.24
C LYS A 64 -1.32 -3.85 -5.23
N GLU A 65 -1.81 -3.92 -4.00
CA GLU A 65 -1.55 -2.93 -2.97
C GLU A 65 -0.20 -3.15 -2.29
N PHE A 66 0.14 -4.40 -1.99
CA PHE A 66 1.38 -4.72 -1.26
C PHE A 66 2.55 -5.11 -2.16
N CYS A 67 2.36 -5.20 -3.48
CA CYS A 67 3.38 -5.65 -4.43
C CYS A 67 4.03 -7.01 -4.06
N CYS A 68 3.36 -7.78 -3.21
CA CYS A 68 3.86 -9.04 -2.64
C CYS A 68 3.33 -10.24 -3.41
N ASN A 69 4.09 -11.32 -3.40
CA ASN A 69 3.57 -12.61 -3.85
C ASN A 69 2.61 -13.17 -2.79
N GLY A 70 1.60 -13.88 -3.26
CA GLY A 70 0.61 -14.50 -2.40
C GLY A 70 -0.06 -15.70 -3.07
N ASN A 71 -0.51 -16.63 -2.25
CA ASN A 71 -1.23 -17.82 -2.65
C ASN A 71 -2.46 -18.05 -1.75
N VAL A 72 -3.51 -18.66 -2.29
CA VAL A 72 -4.59 -19.22 -1.47
C VAL A 72 -4.28 -20.68 -1.26
N VAL A 73 -4.20 -21.10 0.00
CA VAL A 73 -4.01 -22.50 0.39
C VAL A 73 -5.30 -22.98 1.05
N GLN A 74 -5.70 -24.20 0.76
CA GLN A 74 -6.88 -24.81 1.34
C GLN A 74 -6.46 -25.90 2.30
N ASP A 75 -6.62 -25.63 3.59
CA ASP A 75 -6.36 -26.60 4.65
C ASP A 75 -7.67 -27.25 5.10
N LYS A 76 -7.63 -28.56 5.35
CA LYS A 76 -8.81 -29.34 5.78
C LYS A 76 -9.36 -28.88 7.15
N VAL A 77 -8.48 -28.39 8.02
CA VAL A 77 -8.82 -28.01 9.42
C VAL A 77 -9.13 -26.52 9.54
N LEU A 78 -8.38 -25.65 8.86
CA LEU A 78 -8.46 -24.18 9.02
C LEU A 78 -9.25 -23.49 7.89
N GLY A 79 -9.72 -24.27 6.90
CA GLY A 79 -10.44 -23.76 5.73
C GLY A 79 -9.52 -23.11 4.70
N LYS A 80 -10.07 -22.19 3.89
CA LYS A 80 -9.30 -21.43 2.89
C LYS A 80 -8.51 -20.33 3.59
N ILE A 81 -7.19 -20.40 3.50
CA ILE A 81 -6.27 -19.42 4.07
C ILE A 81 -5.57 -18.63 2.97
N ILE A 82 -5.28 -17.35 3.23
CA ILE A 82 -4.47 -16.54 2.32
C ILE A 82 -3.06 -16.45 2.90
N GLN A 83 -2.08 -16.86 2.11
CA GLN A 83 -0.67 -16.77 2.43
C GLN A 83 -0.04 -15.64 1.62
N LEU A 84 0.59 -14.69 2.30
CA LEU A 84 1.35 -13.60 1.70
C LEU A 84 2.83 -13.72 2.08
N GLN A 85 3.71 -13.45 1.13
CA GLN A 85 5.14 -13.38 1.38
C GLN A 85 5.50 -12.10 2.15
N GLY A 86 6.36 -12.22 3.16
CA GLY A 86 6.81 -11.12 4.01
C GLY A 86 5.96 -10.95 5.26
N ASP A 87 6.38 -10.02 6.12
CA ASP A 87 5.61 -9.57 7.28
C ASP A 87 4.73 -8.40 6.85
N GLN A 88 3.44 -8.68 6.65
CA GLN A 88 2.47 -7.67 6.23
C GLN A 88 1.40 -7.44 7.31
N ARG A 89 1.66 -7.79 8.58
CA ARG A 89 0.61 -7.79 9.62
C ARG A 89 -0.11 -6.44 9.80
N LYS A 90 0.63 -5.33 9.79
CA LYS A 90 0.07 -3.97 9.95
C LYS A 90 -0.75 -3.57 8.73
N ASN A 91 -0.19 -3.83 7.56
CA ASN A 91 -0.77 -3.51 6.27
C ASN A 91 -2.03 -4.33 5.99
N VAL A 92 -1.99 -5.63 6.26
CA VAL A 92 -3.13 -6.55 6.09
C VAL A 92 -4.23 -6.25 7.10
N SER A 93 -3.90 -5.96 8.36
CA SER A 93 -4.92 -5.55 9.34
C SER A 93 -5.61 -4.26 8.93
N GLN A 94 -4.85 -3.23 8.51
CA GLN A 94 -5.42 -1.99 7.96
C GLN A 94 -6.27 -2.25 6.72
N PHE A 95 -5.78 -3.05 5.77
CA PHE A 95 -6.53 -3.39 4.57
C PHE A 95 -7.81 -4.14 4.88
N LEU A 96 -7.81 -5.11 5.78
CA LEU A 96 -9.02 -5.85 6.15
C LEU A 96 -10.03 -4.97 6.89
N VAL A 97 -9.55 -4.03 7.72
CA VAL A 97 -10.40 -3.02 8.36
C VAL A 97 -11.01 -2.09 7.31
N GLN A 98 -10.23 -1.64 6.33
CA GLN A 98 -10.66 -0.74 5.26
C GLN A 98 -11.56 -1.42 4.22
N ALA A 99 -11.25 -2.65 3.84
CA ALA A 99 -11.98 -3.48 2.88
C ALA A 99 -13.25 -4.08 3.48
N GLY A 100 -13.34 -4.19 4.81
CA GLY A 100 -14.61 -4.40 5.50
C GLY A 100 -14.60 -5.48 6.57
N ILE A 101 -14.12 -5.12 7.76
CA ILE A 101 -14.62 -5.66 9.04
C ILE A 101 -15.05 -4.50 9.95
N LYS A 102 -15.90 -3.63 9.42
CA LYS A 102 -17.09 -3.21 10.16
C LYS A 102 -18.28 -3.67 9.34
N GLN A 103 -19.07 -4.59 9.87
CA GLN A 103 -20.46 -4.70 9.43
C GLN A 103 -21.07 -3.29 9.52
N ARG A 104 -21.83 -2.88 8.48
CA ARG A 104 -22.55 -1.60 8.33
C ARG A 104 -21.72 -0.37 7.92
N ALA A 105 -21.50 -0.19 6.61
CA ALA A 105 -21.43 1.16 6.01
C ALA A 105 -21.51 1.18 4.47
N HIS A 106 -21.38 0.05 3.77
CA HIS A 106 -21.23 0.06 2.30
C HIS A 106 -22.54 0.08 1.48
N GLN A 107 -23.67 0.44 2.08
CA GLN A 107 -24.90 0.79 1.33
C GLN A 107 -25.20 2.29 1.27
N VAL A 108 -24.57 3.12 2.11
CA VAL A 108 -24.92 4.56 2.17
C VAL A 108 -24.22 5.37 1.08
N GLU A 109 -23.02 4.99 0.67
CA GLU A 109 -22.21 5.82 -0.26
C GLU A 109 -22.57 5.62 -1.74
N LYS A 110 -23.03 4.42 -2.12
CA LYS A 110 -23.62 4.18 -3.46
C LYS A 110 -24.94 4.93 -3.63
N LYS A 111 -25.86 4.86 -2.65
CA LYS A 111 -27.13 5.62 -2.68
C LYS A 111 -26.92 7.14 -2.69
N LYS A 112 -25.91 7.67 -1.99
CA LYS A 112 -25.56 9.11 -2.05
C LYS A 112 -25.04 9.54 -3.42
N LYS A 113 -24.24 8.72 -4.10
CA LYS A 113 -23.74 9.03 -5.47
C LYS A 113 -24.84 8.96 -6.52
N GLU A 114 -25.80 8.05 -6.36
CA GLU A 114 -26.94 7.88 -7.26
C GLU A 114 -27.94 9.03 -7.13
N LYS A 115 -28.36 9.40 -5.90
CA LYS A 115 -29.19 10.60 -5.65
C LYS A 115 -28.54 11.91 -6.10
N LYS A 116 -27.20 12.03 -6.03
CA LYS A 116 -26.47 13.22 -6.50
C LYS A 116 -26.39 13.29 -8.03
N LYS A 117 -26.41 12.13 -8.72
CA LYS A 117 -26.55 12.05 -10.19
C LYS A 117 -27.96 12.44 -10.65
N GLU A 118 -29.00 12.00 -9.94
CA GLU A 118 -30.40 12.39 -10.20
C GLU A 118 -30.60 13.91 -10.07
N ARG A 119 -30.12 14.51 -8.97
CA ARG A 119 -30.20 15.97 -8.76
C ARG A 119 -29.41 16.77 -9.80
N ARG A 120 -28.24 16.28 -10.25
CA ARG A 120 -27.45 16.93 -11.30
C ARG A 120 -28.09 16.87 -12.69
N LYS A 121 -28.79 15.78 -13.00
CA LYS A 121 -29.56 15.67 -14.26
C LYS A 121 -30.73 16.65 -14.30
N SER A 122 -31.45 16.82 -13.19
CA SER A 122 -32.55 17.79 -13.09
C SER A 122 -32.07 19.25 -13.23
N ILE A 123 -30.94 19.60 -12.61
CA ILE A 123 -30.36 20.96 -12.73
C ILE A 123 -29.84 21.24 -14.15
N PHE A 124 -29.27 20.25 -14.82
CA PHE A 124 -28.76 20.39 -16.20
C PHE A 124 -29.88 20.63 -17.22
N VAL A 125 -31.02 19.93 -17.09
CA VAL A 125 -32.19 20.14 -17.95
C VAL A 125 -32.80 21.53 -17.72
N SER A 126 -32.85 22.01 -16.47
CA SER A 126 -33.38 23.34 -16.15
C SER A 126 -32.45 24.48 -16.61
N TRP A 127 -31.13 24.26 -16.62
CA TRP A 127 -30.14 25.25 -17.08
C TRP A 127 -30.10 25.36 -18.62
N TRP A 128 -30.25 24.25 -19.34
CA TRP A 128 -30.29 24.24 -20.81
C TRP A 128 -31.53 24.95 -21.38
N PHE A 129 -32.66 24.84 -20.69
CA PHE A 129 -33.90 25.54 -21.06
C PHE A 129 -33.83 27.06 -20.84
N LYS A 130 -32.90 27.54 -19.99
CA LYS A 130 -32.74 28.95 -19.64
C LYS A 130 -31.73 29.69 -20.53
N ILE A 131 -30.96 28.97 -21.34
CA ILE A 131 -29.96 29.54 -22.28
C ILE A 131 -30.58 29.80 -23.68
N SER A 132 -31.74 29.23 -24.02
CA SER A 132 -32.35 29.39 -25.35
C SER A 132 -33.17 30.69 -25.55
N LYS A 133 -33.18 31.60 -24.57
CA LYS A 133 -33.87 32.90 -24.67
C LYS A 133 -33.02 34.03 -24.12
N GLN A 134 -32.06 34.51 -24.90
CA GLN A 134 -31.76 35.94 -25.05
C GLN A 134 -30.57 36.15 -26.01
N ALA A 135 -30.87 36.60 -27.22
CA ALA A 135 -29.90 37.20 -28.12
C ALA A 135 -30.53 38.47 -28.70
N LYS A 136 -30.04 39.66 -28.29
CA LYS A 136 -30.22 40.95 -29.00
C LYS A 136 -29.49 42.13 -28.31
N TYR A 137 -28.84 42.97 -29.15
CA TYR A 137 -28.26 44.33 -28.96
C TYR A 137 -26.82 44.43 -28.38
N MET A 138 -25.82 44.84 -29.19
CA MET A 138 -25.30 46.21 -29.54
C MET A 138 -24.44 46.82 -28.41
N VAL A 139 -23.37 47.64 -28.54
CA VAL A 139 -22.33 48.07 -29.52
C VAL A 139 -21.28 48.89 -28.69
N ASP A 140 -20.03 48.96 -29.15
CA ASP A 140 -18.88 49.87 -28.88
C ASP A 140 -18.60 50.49 -27.50
N LEU A 141 -17.33 50.35 -27.05
CA LEU A 141 -16.57 51.44 -26.41
C LEU A 141 -15.05 51.19 -26.51
N GLU A 142 -14.36 52.16 -27.13
CA GLU A 142 -12.90 52.36 -27.20
C GLU A 142 -12.34 52.78 -25.82
N ASP A 143 -11.15 52.34 -25.42
CA ASP A 143 -10.00 53.20 -25.05
C ASP A 143 -8.83 52.47 -24.34
N GLN A 144 -7.64 52.77 -24.90
CA GLN A 144 -6.30 52.90 -24.33
C GLN A 144 -5.52 51.70 -23.71
N LEU A 145 -4.43 51.36 -24.42
CA LEU A 145 -3.24 50.67 -23.92
C LEU A 145 -2.37 51.58 -23.05
N PRO A 146 -1.70 51.01 -22.04
CA PRO A 146 -0.27 51.26 -21.88
C PRO A 146 0.56 49.97 -21.97
N SER A 147 1.44 49.95 -22.96
CA SER A 147 2.85 49.55 -22.91
C SER A 147 3.32 48.60 -21.78
N ALA A 148 3.75 47.41 -22.22
CA ALA A 148 4.94 46.67 -21.77
C ALA A 148 4.99 46.20 -20.30
N TYR A 149 4.52 44.98 -20.07
CA TYR A 149 5.03 44.13 -18.99
C TYR A 149 5.27 42.72 -19.54
N ASP A 150 6.54 42.37 -19.74
CA ASP A 150 7.02 41.06 -20.18
C ASP A 150 7.18 40.13 -18.96
N PRO A 151 6.31 39.12 -18.78
CA PRO A 151 6.31 38.25 -17.62
C PRO A 151 7.44 37.22 -17.60
N PHE A 152 8.39 37.27 -18.54
CA PHE A 152 9.55 36.37 -18.59
C PHE A 152 10.89 37.02 -18.22
N ALA A 153 10.91 38.31 -17.88
CA ALA A 153 12.12 38.97 -17.40
C ALA A 153 12.29 38.78 -15.87
N GLU A 154 13.23 37.89 -15.53
CA GLU A 154 13.97 37.87 -14.26
C GLU A 154 13.43 37.03 -13.10
N THR A 155 13.67 35.72 -13.18
CA THR A 155 14.57 35.09 -12.18
C THR A 155 15.44 34.05 -12.87
N LYS A 156 16.60 34.49 -13.36
CA LYS A 156 17.74 33.60 -13.61
C LYS A 156 18.30 33.18 -12.24
N ASP A 157 17.80 32.05 -11.73
CA ASP A 157 18.56 31.25 -10.78
C ASP A 157 18.94 29.93 -11.44
N SER A 158 20.11 29.97 -12.09
CA SER A 158 21.04 28.85 -12.29
C SER A 158 20.41 27.45 -12.23
N ASN A 159 19.77 27.04 -13.32
CA ASN A 159 19.46 25.63 -13.54
C ASN A 159 19.75 25.29 -14.99
N ALA A 160 21.05 25.37 -15.33
CA ALA A 160 21.57 24.62 -16.46
C ALA A 160 21.05 23.17 -16.35
N PRO A 161 20.50 22.56 -17.41
CA PRO A 161 19.90 21.23 -17.37
C PRO A 161 20.91 20.08 -17.21
N GLY A 162 22.08 20.32 -16.59
CA GLY A 162 23.23 19.41 -16.62
C GLY A 162 23.92 19.06 -15.30
N ALA A 163 23.62 19.68 -14.14
CA ALA A 163 24.51 19.51 -12.97
C ALA A 163 23.86 19.40 -11.58
N LYS A 164 22.52 19.39 -11.45
CA LYS A 164 21.92 18.97 -10.17
C LYS A 164 21.86 17.45 -10.19
N GLU A 165 22.64 16.81 -9.32
CA GLU A 165 22.61 15.36 -9.09
C GLU A 165 21.23 14.98 -8.56
N TYR A 166 20.30 14.69 -9.47
CA TYR A 166 18.94 14.28 -9.14
C TYR A 166 18.93 12.78 -8.84
N VAL A 167 18.16 12.39 -7.83
CA VAL A 167 17.85 10.99 -7.58
C VAL A 167 16.70 10.60 -8.49
N HIS A 168 16.96 9.70 -9.42
CA HIS A 168 15.95 9.18 -10.33
C HIS A 168 15.39 7.87 -9.75
N ILE A 169 14.09 7.86 -9.44
CA ILE A 169 13.35 6.65 -9.08
C ILE A 169 12.59 6.22 -10.33
N ARG A 170 12.98 5.10 -10.94
CA ARG A 170 12.33 4.57 -12.15
C ARG A 170 11.62 3.27 -11.81
N VAL A 171 10.45 3.06 -12.40
CA VAL A 171 9.74 1.77 -12.33
C VAL A 171 9.80 1.10 -13.70
N GLN A 172 10.35 -0.10 -13.75
CA GLN A 172 10.42 -0.93 -14.95
C GLN A 172 9.51 -2.14 -14.79
N GLN A 173 8.70 -2.45 -15.80
CA GLN A 173 7.88 -3.65 -15.81
C GLN A 173 8.77 -4.85 -16.20
N ARG A 174 8.83 -5.89 -15.36
CA ARG A 174 9.67 -7.08 -15.60
C ARG A 174 8.89 -8.18 -16.32
N ASN A 175 7.68 -8.49 -15.84
CA ASN A 175 6.76 -9.41 -16.52
C ASN A 175 5.33 -9.21 -15.99
N GLY A 176 4.37 -8.98 -16.88
CA GLY A 176 2.95 -8.86 -16.51
C GLY A 176 2.75 -7.84 -15.40
N LYS A 177 2.38 -8.27 -14.20
CA LYS A 177 2.19 -7.36 -13.05
C LYS A 177 3.45 -7.12 -12.20
N LYS A 178 4.55 -7.80 -12.50
CA LYS A 178 5.80 -7.68 -11.74
C LYS A 178 6.58 -6.48 -12.24
N CYS A 179 6.93 -5.60 -11.33
CA CYS A 179 7.76 -4.42 -11.59
C CYS A 179 9.06 -4.48 -10.78
N LEU A 180 10.05 -3.74 -11.24
CA LEU A 180 11.33 -3.50 -10.58
C LEU A 180 11.47 -1.99 -10.42
N THR A 181 11.66 -1.52 -9.19
CA THR A 181 11.95 -0.12 -8.91
C THR A 181 13.47 0.05 -8.83
N THR A 182 14.05 0.92 -9.66
CA THR A 182 15.47 1.29 -9.59
C THR A 182 15.63 2.68 -8.99
N VAL A 183 16.59 2.82 -8.10
CA VAL A 183 17.00 4.11 -7.53
C VAL A 183 18.40 4.41 -8.06
N GLN A 184 18.50 5.48 -8.85
CA GLN A 184 19.71 5.95 -9.52
C GLN A 184 20.08 7.33 -8.99
N GLY A 185 21.36 7.70 -9.06
CA GLY A 185 21.83 9.03 -8.64
C GLY A 185 21.99 9.20 -7.13
N LEU A 186 22.22 8.11 -6.39
CA LEU A 186 22.66 8.19 -4.99
C LEU A 186 24.17 8.44 -4.95
N ASN A 187 24.61 9.36 -4.09
CA ASN A 187 26.03 9.65 -3.91
C ASN A 187 26.79 8.40 -3.41
N LYS A 188 28.00 8.17 -3.95
CA LYS A 188 28.85 7.00 -3.72
C LYS A 188 29.38 6.91 -2.28
N ASP A 189 29.39 8.03 -1.55
CA ASP A 189 29.87 8.11 -0.17
C ASP A 189 28.95 7.39 0.83
N TYR A 190 27.68 7.17 0.46
CA TYR A 190 26.73 6.48 1.32
C TYR A 190 26.94 4.95 1.30
N LYS A 191 26.78 4.32 2.47
CA LYS A 191 26.84 2.86 2.59
C LYS A 191 25.54 2.22 2.08
N TYR A 192 25.52 1.84 0.80
CA TYR A 192 24.40 1.14 0.14
C TYR A 192 23.90 -0.09 0.91
N ASP A 193 24.78 -0.83 1.59
CA ASP A 193 24.39 -2.01 2.36
C ASP A 193 23.50 -1.70 3.56
N LYS A 194 23.69 -0.52 4.19
CA LYS A 194 22.84 -0.09 5.32
C LYS A 194 21.46 0.31 4.79
N ILE A 195 21.44 1.13 3.75
CA ILE A 195 20.22 1.57 3.08
C ILE A 195 19.40 0.35 2.60
N LEU A 196 20.05 -0.63 1.95
CA LEU A 196 19.41 -1.87 1.55
C LEU A 196 18.82 -2.65 2.73
N LYS A 197 19.52 -2.74 3.86
CA LYS A 197 19.04 -3.46 5.04
C LYS A 197 17.80 -2.81 5.62
N ASP A 198 17.76 -1.49 5.67
CA ASP A 198 16.62 -0.75 6.22
C ASP A 198 15.41 -0.80 5.28
N ILE A 199 15.62 -0.61 3.98
CA ILE A 199 14.59 -0.76 2.94
C ILE A 199 13.99 -2.18 2.96
N LYS A 200 14.82 -3.23 3.11
CA LYS A 200 14.33 -4.62 3.21
C LYS A 200 13.49 -4.87 4.46
N LYS A 201 13.81 -4.22 5.59
CA LYS A 201 13.05 -4.32 6.83
C LYS A 201 11.71 -3.60 6.72
N GLU A 202 11.71 -2.40 6.16
CA GLU A 202 10.53 -1.54 6.15
C GLU A 202 9.49 -1.95 5.10
N PHE A 203 9.95 -2.32 3.90
CA PHE A 203 9.04 -2.70 2.81
C PHE A 203 8.78 -4.20 2.71
N CYS A 204 9.51 -5.02 3.48
CA CYS A 204 9.45 -6.49 3.41
C CYS A 204 9.70 -7.05 1.99
N CYS A 205 10.40 -6.29 1.16
CA CYS A 205 10.68 -6.62 -0.23
C CYS A 205 12.09 -7.17 -0.40
N ASN A 206 12.29 -7.87 -1.52
CA ASN A 206 13.63 -8.27 -1.93
C ASN A 206 14.29 -7.13 -2.71
N GLY A 207 15.62 -7.03 -2.58
CA GLY A 207 16.40 -5.99 -3.23
C GLY A 207 17.85 -6.39 -3.43
N ASN A 208 18.46 -5.83 -4.47
CA ASN A 208 19.86 -6.03 -4.82
C ASN A 208 20.54 -4.69 -5.12
N VAL A 209 21.84 -4.60 -4.86
CA VAL A 209 22.68 -3.52 -5.41
C VAL A 209 23.34 -4.07 -6.65
N VAL A 210 23.13 -3.37 -7.77
CA VAL A 210 23.75 -3.67 -9.06
C VAL A 210 24.68 -2.51 -9.39
N GLN A 211 25.84 -2.81 -9.96
CA GLN A 211 26.80 -1.80 -10.36
C GLN A 211 26.85 -1.74 -11.88
N ASP A 212 26.35 -0.65 -12.43
CA ASP A 212 26.40 -0.35 -13.86
C ASP A 212 27.60 0.55 -14.16
N LYS A 213 28.21 0.36 -15.33
CA LYS A 213 29.39 1.14 -15.76
C LYS A 213 29.08 2.62 -15.99
N GLU A 214 27.87 2.93 -16.45
CA GLU A 214 27.46 4.30 -16.80
C GLU A 214 26.70 5.01 -15.67
N LEU A 215 25.82 4.30 -14.98
CA LEU A 215 24.92 4.87 -13.96
C LEU A 215 25.44 4.70 -12.52
N GLY A 216 26.59 4.02 -12.36
CA GLY A 216 27.19 3.74 -11.08
C GLY A 216 26.46 2.64 -10.29
N LYS A 217 26.52 2.73 -8.95
CA LYS A 217 25.85 1.77 -8.07
C LYS A 217 24.36 2.12 -7.97
N ILE A 218 23.51 1.22 -8.43
CA ILE A 218 22.06 1.35 -8.40
C ILE A 218 21.45 0.36 -7.40
N ILE A 219 20.36 0.79 -6.75
CA ILE A 219 19.56 -0.10 -5.90
C ILE A 219 18.36 -0.57 -6.71
N GLN A 220 18.19 -1.88 -6.81
CA GLN A 220 17.04 -2.52 -7.44
C GLN A 220 16.14 -3.16 -6.39
N LEU A 221 14.86 -2.81 -6.39
CA LEU A 221 13.83 -3.37 -5.50
C LEU A 221 12.76 -4.08 -6.32
N GLN A 222 12.25 -5.20 -5.79
CA GLN A 222 11.10 -5.89 -6.37
C GLN A 222 9.81 -5.17 -5.96
N GLY A 223 8.92 -4.91 -6.92
CA GLY A 223 7.66 -4.19 -6.70
C GLY A 223 7.69 -2.74 -7.19
N ASP A 224 6.52 -2.09 -7.19
CA ASP A 224 6.40 -0.64 -7.38
C ASP A 224 6.41 0.03 -5.99
N HIS A 225 7.54 0.66 -5.65
CA HIS A 225 7.70 1.37 -4.38
C HIS A 225 7.97 2.86 -4.56
N ARG A 226 7.60 3.45 -5.71
CA ARG A 226 7.95 4.84 -6.04
C ARG A 226 7.58 5.87 -4.96
N LYS A 227 6.43 5.70 -4.32
CA LYS A 227 5.95 6.60 -3.25
C LYS A 227 6.67 6.34 -1.92
N ASN A 228 6.87 5.08 -1.58
CA ASN A 228 7.45 4.71 -0.30
C ASN A 228 8.97 4.98 -0.28
N VAL A 229 9.65 4.73 -1.40
CA VAL A 229 11.08 5.04 -1.56
C VAL A 229 11.33 6.54 -1.55
N SER A 230 10.48 7.34 -2.21
CA SER A 230 10.64 8.80 -2.17
C SER A 230 10.44 9.35 -0.76
N GLN A 231 9.45 8.82 -0.02
CA GLN A 231 9.25 9.15 1.39
C GLN A 231 10.42 8.73 2.27
N PHE A 232 10.94 7.51 2.08
CA PHE A 232 12.08 6.99 2.83
C PHE A 232 13.34 7.84 2.61
N LEU A 233 13.65 8.23 1.37
CA LEU A 233 14.81 9.06 1.06
C LEU A 233 14.73 10.45 1.72
N VAL A 234 13.52 10.99 1.83
CA VAL A 234 13.27 12.27 2.52
C VAL A 234 13.36 12.10 4.04
N GLN A 235 12.81 11.02 4.60
CA GLN A 235 12.85 10.72 6.03
C GLN A 235 14.26 10.42 6.53
N ALA A 236 15.03 9.66 5.75
CA ALA A 236 16.42 9.34 6.05
C ALA A 236 17.37 10.54 5.83
N GLY A 237 16.88 11.66 5.29
CA GLY A 237 17.68 12.86 5.01
C GLY A 237 18.69 12.68 3.87
N ILE A 238 18.56 11.63 3.05
CA ILE A 238 19.50 11.31 1.97
C ILE A 238 19.28 12.25 0.78
N ALA A 239 18.04 12.59 0.47
CA ALA A 239 17.68 13.46 -0.64
C ALA A 239 16.56 14.43 -0.26
N LYS A 240 16.64 15.66 -0.76
CA LYS A 240 15.58 16.66 -0.61
C LYS A 240 14.43 16.37 -1.58
N LYS A 241 13.20 16.75 -1.22
CA LYS A 241 12.00 16.56 -2.09
C LYS A 241 12.19 17.11 -3.51
N GLY A 242 12.87 18.25 -3.66
CA GLY A 242 13.15 18.86 -4.96
C GLY A 242 14.20 18.14 -5.82
N GLN A 243 14.98 17.23 -5.23
CA GLN A 243 16.02 16.46 -5.93
C GLN A 243 15.53 15.09 -6.41
N ILE A 244 14.33 14.67 -6.02
CA ILE A 244 13.79 13.35 -6.38
C ILE A 244 12.93 13.50 -7.62
N LYS A 245 13.32 12.84 -8.72
CA LYS A 245 12.51 12.71 -9.94
C LYS A 245 11.93 11.31 -10.01
N ILE A 246 10.60 11.22 -9.94
CA ILE A 246 9.88 9.96 -10.05
C ILE A 246 9.49 9.75 -11.51
N HIS A 247 10.01 8.70 -12.12
CA HIS A 247 9.68 8.25 -13.47
C HIS A 247 8.79 7.01 -13.33
N GLY A 248 7.52 7.15 -13.71
CA GLY A 248 6.56 6.06 -13.76
C GLY A 248 6.17 5.71 -15.20
N PHE A 249 5.55 4.53 -15.34
CA PHE A 249 4.66 4.24 -16.46
C PHE A 249 3.32 4.94 -16.28
#